data_AF-A0A916VU14-F1
#
_entry.id   AF-A0A916VU14-F1
#
_cell.length_a   1.000
_cell.length_b   1.000
_cell.length_c   1.000
_cell.angle_alpha   90.00
_cell.angle_beta   90.00
_cell.angle_gamma   90.00
#
_symmetry.space_group_name_H-M   'P 1'
#
loop_
_entity.id
_entity.type
_entity.pdbx_description
1 polymer ?
#
loop_
_entity_poly.entity_id
_entity_poly.type
_entity_poly.pdbx_seq_one_letter_code
_entity_poly.pdbx_strand_id
1 'polypeptide(L)'
;MAIKKITITATSNGYTAKYYEGGVPKAKIYIDGQEINFGSYSWGINVAVFDEVTGKPLFCNRFDTPIGNSYIFADFINNLPEGKIVALAIKGNLVQ
;
A
#
# COMPACT_ATOMS: atom_id res chain seq x y z
N MET A 1 -17.73 1.96 25.79
CA MET A 1 -16.63 1.63 24.86
C MET A 1 -16.07 2.95 24.33
N ALA A 2 -14.77 3.20 24.47
CA ALA A 2 -14.16 4.39 23.87
C ALA A 2 -13.86 4.12 22.40
N ILE A 3 -14.27 5.03 21.51
CA ILE A 3 -13.90 4.97 20.09
C ILE A 3 -12.41 5.31 20.00
N LYS A 4 -11.59 4.35 19.58
CA LYS A 4 -10.17 4.60 19.31
C LYS A 4 -10.06 5.22 17.91
N LYS A 5 -9.53 6.45 17.84
CA LYS A 5 -9.15 7.04 16.56
C LYS A 5 -7.90 6.33 16.03
N ILE A 6 -7.95 5.91 14.77
CA ILE A 6 -6.81 5.36 14.02
C ILE A 6 -6.47 6.36 12.93
N THR A 7 -5.19 6.65 12.73
CA THR A 7 -4.72 7.51 11.63
C THR A 7 -3.94 6.68 10.63
N ILE A 8 -4.39 6.66 9.38
CA ILE A 8 -3.69 6.00 8.28
C ILE A 8 -3.23 7.07 7.30
N THR A 9 -1.95 7.04 6.96
CA THR A 9 -1.36 7.92 5.93
C THR A 9 -0.80 7.06 4.82
N ALA A 10 -1.28 7.28 3.59
CA ALA A 10 -0.74 6.65 2.40
C ALA A 10 -0.07 7.71 1.52
N THR A 11 1.22 7.52 1.23
CA THR A 11 2.02 8.42 0.40
C THR A 11 2.44 7.68 -0.85
N SER A 12 1.81 8.02 -1.98
CA SER A 12 2.23 7.52 -3.29
C SER A 12 3.46 8.29 -3.79
N ASN A 13 4.23 7.66 -4.67
CA ASN A 13 5.35 8.26 -5.35
C ASN A 13 5.21 7.97 -6.85
N GLY A 14 4.91 9.01 -7.63
CA GLY A 14 4.74 8.89 -9.08
C GLY A 14 6.04 8.52 -9.80
N TYR A 15 5.99 8.45 -11.13
CA TYR A 15 7.19 8.20 -11.93
C TYR A 15 8.23 9.31 -11.73
N THR A 16 9.38 8.99 -11.15
CA THR A 16 10.54 9.88 -11.15
C THR A 16 11.40 9.58 -12.37
N ALA A 17 11.38 10.46 -13.37
CA ALA A 17 12.27 10.40 -14.54
C ALA A 17 13.76 10.58 -14.18
N LYS A 18 14.09 10.79 -12.90
CA LYS A 18 15.44 11.01 -12.40
C LYS A 18 15.81 9.96 -11.37
N TYR A 19 16.50 8.93 -11.84
CA TYR A 19 17.22 7.96 -11.01
C TYR A 19 18.51 8.54 -10.38
N TYR A 20 18.85 9.81 -10.63
CA TYR A 20 20.25 10.26 -10.52
C TYR A 20 20.61 11.10 -9.29
N GLU A 21 19.66 11.63 -8.51
CA GLU A 21 20.01 12.44 -7.34
C GLU A 21 18.98 12.24 -6.21
N GLY A 22 19.24 11.32 -5.27
CA GLY A 22 18.55 11.36 -3.95
C GLY A 22 17.80 10.12 -3.46
N GLY A 23 17.80 8.98 -4.19
CA GLY A 23 17.35 7.68 -3.67
C GLY A 23 16.18 7.02 -4.41
N VAL A 24 15.96 5.74 -4.13
CA VAL A 24 14.90 4.93 -4.75
C VAL A 24 13.52 5.47 -4.31
N PRO A 25 12.59 5.80 -5.22
CA PRO A 25 11.26 6.25 -4.84
C PRO A 25 10.56 5.20 -3.97
N LYS A 26 9.83 5.63 -2.95
CA LYS A 26 9.11 4.76 -2.00
C LYS A 26 7.66 5.20 -1.91
N ALA A 27 6.75 4.26 -2.12
CA ALA A 27 5.33 4.45 -1.84
C ALA A 27 5.04 3.83 -0.48
N LYS A 28 4.62 4.63 0.49
CA LYS A 28 4.64 4.26 1.91
C LYS A 28 3.25 4.32 2.51
N ILE A 29 2.98 3.43 3.46
CA ILE A 29 1.78 3.46 4.27
C ILE A 29 2.20 3.52 5.73
N TYR A 30 1.54 4.36 6.51
CA TYR A 30 1.76 4.53 7.94
C TYR A 30 0.46 4.28 8.70
N ILE A 31 0.58 3.72 9.90
CA ILE A 31 -0.50 3.67 10.89
C ILE A 31 -0.04 4.30 12.18
N ASP A 32 -0.81 5.27 12.69
CA ASP A 32 -0.48 6.05 13.88
C ASP A 32 0.97 6.60 13.86
N GLY A 33 1.44 6.98 12.67
CA GLY A 33 2.80 7.50 12.42
C GLY A 33 3.89 6.43 12.23
N GLN A 34 3.58 5.14 12.41
CA GLN A 34 4.52 4.03 12.20
C GLN A 34 4.42 3.47 10.77
N GLU A 35 5.55 3.42 10.05
CA GLU A 35 5.61 2.87 8.69
C GLU A 35 5.29 1.37 8.69
N ILE A 36 4.36 0.96 7.82
CA ILE A 36 4.15 -0.45 7.52
C ILE A 36 5.31 -0.92 6.66
N ASN A 37 6.10 -1.84 7.19
CA ASN A 37 7.26 -2.37 6.50
C ASN A 37 6.83 -3.41 5.45
N PHE A 38 6.81 -3.01 4.18
CA PHE A 38 6.59 -3.91 3.04
C PHE A 38 7.84 -4.73 2.66
N GLY A 39 8.94 -4.56 3.39
CA GLY A 39 10.26 -5.06 3.00
C GLY A 39 10.88 -4.14 1.93
N SER A 40 11.06 -4.66 0.72
CA SER A 40 11.51 -3.85 -0.42
C SER A 40 10.34 -3.05 -1.06
N TYR A 41 10.61 -1.92 -1.68
CA TYR A 41 9.56 -1.15 -2.38
C TYR A 41 9.52 -1.51 -3.86
N SER A 42 8.51 -2.26 -4.31
CA SER A 42 8.33 -2.62 -5.73
C SER A 42 7.56 -1.55 -6.49
N TRP A 43 7.61 -1.62 -7.82
CA TRP A 43 6.73 -0.82 -8.68
C TRP A 43 5.28 -1.29 -8.56
N GLY A 44 4.34 -0.47 -8.99
CA GLY A 44 2.91 -0.78 -8.98
C GLY A 44 2.20 -0.38 -7.68
N ILE A 45 1.39 -1.28 -7.13
CA ILE A 45 0.47 -1.01 -6.02
C ILE A 45 0.98 -1.67 -4.74
N ASN A 46 1.17 -0.88 -3.68
CA ASN A 46 1.52 -1.36 -2.34
C ASN A 46 0.26 -1.28 -1.48
N VAL A 47 -0.07 -2.36 -0.76
CA VAL A 47 -1.37 -2.54 -0.11
C VAL A 47 -1.21 -3.02 1.32
N ALA A 48 -1.81 -2.30 2.26
CA ALA A 48 -1.95 -2.77 3.65
C ALA A 48 -3.43 -2.89 4.02
N VAL A 49 -3.76 -3.98 4.72
CA VAL A 49 -5.11 -4.25 5.24
C VAL A 49 -5.06 -4.20 6.75
N PHE A 50 -6.03 -3.51 7.34
CA PHE A 50 -6.15 -3.33 8.77
C PHE A 50 -7.50 -3.85 9.27
N ASP A 51 -7.48 -4.38 10.48
CA ASP A 51 -8.69 -4.61 11.24
C ASP A 51 -9.36 -3.27 11.56
N GLU A 52 -10.63 -3.10 11.21
CA GLU A 52 -11.32 -1.82 11.33
C GLU A 52 -11.56 -1.37 12.77
N VAL A 53 -11.63 -2.32 13.71
CA VAL A 53 -11.92 -2.04 15.12
C VAL A 53 -10.65 -1.71 15.89
N THR A 54 -9.61 -2.51 15.68
CA THR A 54 -8.35 -2.41 16.45
C THR A 54 -7.28 -1.58 15.75
N GLY A 55 -7.38 -1.40 14.44
CA GLY A 55 -6.35 -0.81 13.61
C GLY A 55 -5.13 -1.71 13.44
N LYS A 56 -5.17 -2.97 13.86
CA LYS A 56 -4.00 -3.84 13.72
C LYS A 56 -3.79 -4.18 12.22
N PRO A 57 -2.56 -4.10 11.71
CA PRO A 57 -2.27 -4.59 10.37
C PRO A 57 -2.49 -6.10 10.33
N LEU A 58 -3.30 -6.55 9.38
CA LEU A 58 -3.60 -7.97 9.14
C LEU A 58 -2.76 -8.52 8.00
N PHE A 59 -2.49 -7.69 6.99
CA PHE A 59 -1.80 -8.08 5.79
C PHE A 59 -1.09 -6.89 5.14
N CYS A 60 0.06 -7.13 4.54
CA CYS A 60 0.73 -6.18 3.67
C CYS A 60 1.33 -6.91 2.47
N ASN A 61 1.10 -6.40 1.27
CA ASN A 61 1.63 -6.98 0.04
C ASN A 61 1.84 -5.93 -1.05
N ARG A 62 2.45 -6.35 -2.15
CA ARG A 62 2.82 -5.51 -3.27
C ARG A 62 2.44 -6.22 -4.56
N PHE A 63 1.87 -5.47 -5.49
CA PHE A 63 1.45 -5.94 -6.79
C PHE A 63 2.18 -5.14 -7.86
N ASP A 64 3.14 -5.79 -8.52
CA ASP A 64 3.89 -5.21 -9.63
C ASP A 64 3.03 -5.22 -10.89
N THR A 65 2.19 -4.20 -11.04
CA THR A 65 1.23 -4.08 -12.13
C THR A 65 1.85 -3.78 -13.50
N PRO A 66 2.99 -3.07 -13.63
CA PRO A 66 3.68 -2.90 -14.92
C PRO A 66 4.10 -4.19 -15.62
N ILE A 67 4.29 -5.29 -14.89
CA ILE A 67 4.65 -6.60 -15.46
C ILE A 67 3.46 -7.56 -15.57
N GLY A 68 2.22 -7.05 -15.47
CA GLY A 68 1.00 -7.82 -15.76
C GLY A 68 0.29 -8.46 -14.55
N ASN A 69 0.63 -8.10 -13.31
CA ASN A 69 0.00 -8.69 -12.11
C ASN A 69 -1.32 -8.01 -11.69
N SER A 70 -2.00 -7.30 -12.59
CA SER A 70 -3.25 -6.59 -12.28
C SER A 70 -4.41 -7.54 -11.91
N TYR A 71 -4.47 -8.72 -12.51
CA TYR A 71 -5.48 -9.74 -12.17
C TYR A 71 -5.28 -10.30 -10.76
N ILE A 72 -4.03 -10.51 -10.32
CA ILE A 72 -3.72 -10.96 -8.96
C ILE A 72 -4.18 -9.92 -7.92
N PHE A 73 -4.03 -8.63 -8.24
CA PHE A 73 -4.56 -7.56 -7.40
C PHE A 73 -6.09 -7.57 -7.35
N ALA A 74 -6.76 -7.78 -8.48
CA ALA A 74 -8.22 -7.89 -8.52
C ALA A 74 -8.72 -9.08 -7.69
N ASP A 75 -8.11 -10.25 -7.86
CA ASP A 75 -8.41 -11.45 -7.07
C ASP A 75 -8.19 -11.21 -5.57
N PHE A 76 -7.11 -10.53 -5.21
CA PHE A 76 -6.85 -10.15 -3.82
C PHE A 76 -7.99 -9.29 -3.26
N ILE A 77 -8.39 -8.23 -3.96
CA ILE A 77 -9.49 -7.34 -3.52
C ILE A 77 -10.81 -8.11 -3.40
N ASN A 78 -11.12 -8.97 -4.36
CA ASN A 78 -12.36 -9.75 -4.37
C ASN A 78 -12.45 -10.77 -3.23
N ASN A 79 -11.31 -11.20 -2.68
CA ASN A 79 -11.24 -12.17 -1.58
C ASN A 79 -11.04 -11.51 -0.20
N LEU A 80 -11.06 -10.17 -0.11
CA LEU A 80 -10.96 -9.51 1.19
C LEU A 80 -12.22 -9.73 2.02
N PRO A 81 -12.08 -10.05 3.32
CA PRO A 81 -13.24 -10.12 4.20
C PRO A 81 -13.86 -8.74 4.36
N GLU A 82 -15.17 -8.70 4.57
CA GLU A 82 -15.90 -7.47 4.87
C GLU A 82 -15.40 -6.81 6.17
N GLY A 83 -15.63 -5.51 6.29
CA GLY A 83 -15.29 -4.74 7.48
C GLY A 83 -13.77 -4.61 7.70
N LYS A 84 -13.05 -4.18 6.66
CA LYS A 84 -11.60 -3.98 6.69
C LYS A 84 -11.25 -2.62 6.13
N ILE A 85 -10.21 -2.00 6.68
CA ILE A 85 -9.64 -0.79 6.10
C ILE A 85 -8.52 -1.22 5.16
N VAL A 86 -8.58 -0.78 3.91
CA VAL A 86 -7.58 -1.07 2.89
C VAL A 86 -6.89 0.22 2.48
N ALA A 87 -5.58 0.30 2.69
CA ALA A 87 -4.76 1.42 2.27
C ALA A 87 -3.92 1.04 1.05
N LEU A 88 -3.89 1.93 0.05
CA LEU A 88 -3.16 1.76 -1.19
C LEU A 88 -2.15 2.89 -1.37
N ALA A 89 -0.92 2.56 -1.76
CA ALA A 89 0.11 3.52 -2.14
C ALA A 89 0.81 3.08 -3.44
N ILE A 90 0.87 3.99 -4.41
CA ILE A 90 1.33 3.70 -5.77
C ILE A 90 2.79 4.11 -5.92
N LYS A 91 3.62 3.23 -6.50
CA LYS A 91 4.98 3.53 -6.93
C LYS A 91 5.08 3.46 -8.46
N GLY A 92 5.27 4.61 -9.10
CA GLY A 92 5.55 4.72 -10.53
C GLY A 92 4.34 4.97 -11.43
N ASN A 93 4.37 4.41 -12.65
CA ASN A 93 3.30 4.52 -13.64
C ASN A 93 2.38 3.28 -13.56
N LEU A 94 1.06 3.50 -13.57
CA LEU A 94 0.03 2.44 -13.61
C LEU A 94 -0.48 2.15 -15.03
N VAL A 95 0.13 2.76 -16.06
CA VAL A 95 -0.34 2.64 -17.45
C VAL A 95 0.69 1.87 -18.28
N GLN A 96 0.29 0.70 -18.79
CA GLN A 96 0.71 0.21 -20.10
C GLN A 96 -0.49 0.33 -21.03
#